data_AF-A0A1A8I493-F1
#
_entry.id   AF-A0A1A8I493-F1
#
_cell.length_a   1.000
_cell.length_b   1.000
_cell.length_c   1.000
_cell.angle_alpha   90.00
_cell.angle_beta   90.00
_cell.angle_gamma   90.00
#
_symmetry.space_group_name_H-M   'P 1'
#
loop_
_entity.id
_entity.type
_entity.pdbx_description
1 polymer ?
#
loop_
_entity_poly.entity_id
_entity_poly.type
_entity_poly.pdbx_seq_one_letter_code
_entity_poly.pdbx_strand_id
1 'polypeptide(L)'
;CWERSSEDSDHLSSMDTKELLESVLSLLGQVMGAEVAAAPSSWSRALFWLYNKVEALDWTVRFHLKPLWGEHFKNEVPLSLLAVCDLPEQEWSGLDLPQYGAGTGLLAWMECCCVSDALQACMLSHLSLDQRQPDHVRMFSKGLLVALTQTLPWCSLSQWSRLLRALRELMVSGRLSVPFSLEYVDYLPLLDLRRFSCELRMSVLLLRVFQLLCSSSCSSWLSADGWNHVGRLYAHAVRGIMSSVKAALPAPPPAAAASPQAPRSTDSSSSVRTPKMHEDPLRDTKSSAQKLEGSNMAKENGAPSQEVLFVLSQLFCHVQHIQVMTPGGQSEILFLCSLDILSHYEAVMAAFPDSCSPAESDNTRHFFSTITDNLDNPEMKAVLQQKISQLVSSAA
;
A
#
# COMPACT_ATOMS: atom_id res chain seq x y z
N CYS A 1 23.83 -1.47 -13.20
CA CYS A 1 23.32 -0.82 -11.96
C CYS A 1 23.16 -1.74 -10.73
N TRP A 2 23.37 -3.06 -10.81
CA TRP A 2 23.85 -3.86 -9.66
C TRP A 2 25.15 -4.61 -9.97
N GLU A 3 25.48 -4.74 -11.25
CA GLU A 3 26.80 -5.16 -11.71
C GLU A 3 27.84 -4.07 -11.40
N ARG A 4 28.81 -4.44 -10.55
CA ARG A 4 30.04 -3.69 -10.35
C ARG A 4 30.96 -4.01 -11.54
N SER A 5 31.32 -3.02 -12.35
CA SER A 5 32.46 -3.17 -13.25
C SER A 5 33.73 -3.30 -12.41
N SER A 6 34.53 -4.32 -12.68
CA SER A 6 35.69 -4.70 -11.87
C SER A 6 36.86 -3.69 -11.86
N GLU A 7 36.72 -2.53 -12.52
CA GLU A 7 37.84 -1.60 -12.73
C GLU A 7 37.71 -0.23 -12.04
N ASP A 8 36.59 0.09 -11.37
CA ASP A 8 36.50 1.33 -10.57
C ASP A 8 35.94 1.03 -9.17
N SER A 9 36.85 1.08 -8.20
CA SER A 9 36.60 0.88 -6.78
C SER A 9 35.78 2.01 -6.13
N ASP A 10 34.83 1.61 -5.29
CA ASP A 10 34.44 2.26 -4.01
C ASP A 10 33.54 3.51 -3.98
N HIS A 11 32.93 3.95 -5.09
CA HIS A 11 32.00 5.08 -5.04
C HIS A 11 30.53 4.71 -5.30
N LEU A 12 29.86 4.28 -4.21
CA LEU A 12 28.47 4.67 -3.84
C LEU A 12 27.42 4.77 -4.97
N SER A 13 27.07 3.65 -5.61
CA SER A 13 25.79 3.54 -6.32
C SER A 13 24.63 3.25 -5.33
N SER A 14 24.48 4.08 -4.29
CA SER A 14 23.32 4.02 -3.39
C SER A 14 22.11 4.67 -4.05
N MET A 15 20.92 4.17 -3.75
CA MET A 15 19.65 4.79 -4.17
C MET A 15 19.49 6.20 -3.58
N ASP A 16 20.15 6.49 -2.47
CA ASP A 16 20.20 7.84 -1.88
C ASP A 16 20.95 8.82 -2.78
N THR A 17 22.04 8.38 -3.41
CA THR A 17 22.81 9.18 -4.39
C THR A 17 21.94 9.49 -5.60
N LYS A 18 21.20 8.49 -6.11
CA LYS A 18 20.25 8.69 -7.21
C LYS A 18 19.21 9.75 -6.87
N GLU A 19 18.57 9.63 -5.71
CA GLU A 19 17.53 10.57 -5.26
C GLU A 19 18.08 12.00 -5.07
N LEU A 20 19.31 12.12 -4.55
CA LEU A 20 20.00 13.41 -4.45
C LEU A 20 20.27 14.02 -5.83
N LEU A 21 20.77 13.23 -6.79
CA LEU A 21 21.04 13.70 -8.15
C LEU A 21 19.77 14.17 -8.85
N GLU A 22 18.68 13.41 -8.76
CA GLU A 22 17.37 13.80 -9.31
C GLU A 22 16.86 15.11 -8.68
N SER A 23 17.07 15.28 -7.37
CA SER A 23 16.71 16.50 -6.65
C SER A 23 17.54 17.70 -7.11
N VAL A 24 18.86 17.52 -7.29
CA VAL A 24 19.76 18.56 -7.80
C VAL A 24 19.38 18.95 -9.24
N LEU A 25 19.11 17.98 -10.11
CA LEU A 25 18.68 18.24 -11.48
C LEU A 25 17.36 19.01 -11.51
N SER A 26 16.40 18.62 -10.68
CA SER A 26 15.10 19.31 -10.60
C SER A 26 15.24 20.74 -10.10
N LEU A 27 16.08 20.97 -9.09
CA LEU A 27 16.35 22.32 -8.55
C LEU A 27 17.09 23.19 -9.57
N LEU A 28 18.12 22.66 -10.24
CA LEU A 28 18.81 23.35 -11.32
C LEU A 28 17.86 23.74 -12.44
N GLY A 29 16.97 22.81 -12.83
CA GLY A 29 15.94 23.06 -13.83
C GLY A 29 15.02 24.22 -13.45
N GLN A 30 14.60 24.30 -12.18
CA GLN A 30 13.75 25.38 -11.69
C GLN A 30 14.46 26.74 -11.66
N VAL A 31 15.66 26.80 -11.08
CA VAL A 31 16.42 28.05 -10.94
C VAL A 31 16.79 28.60 -12.31
N MET A 32 17.36 27.75 -13.17
CA MET A 32 17.76 28.16 -14.51
C MET A 32 16.56 28.39 -15.44
N GLY A 33 15.46 27.65 -15.25
CA GLY A 33 14.22 27.84 -16.00
C GLY A 33 13.63 29.23 -15.85
N ALA A 34 13.72 29.83 -14.65
CA ALA A 34 13.29 31.21 -14.42
C ALA A 34 14.13 32.22 -15.23
N GLU A 35 15.46 32.05 -15.26
CA GLU A 35 16.37 32.90 -16.04
C GLU A 35 16.16 32.74 -17.55
N VAL A 36 15.88 31.51 -17.99
CA VAL A 36 15.55 31.21 -19.40
C VAL A 36 14.24 31.87 -19.81
N ALA A 37 13.21 31.77 -18.98
CA ALA A 37 11.92 32.40 -19.23
C ALA A 37 12.01 33.93 -19.30
N ALA A 38 12.91 34.54 -18.52
CA ALA A 38 13.14 35.99 -18.52
C ALA A 38 13.82 36.49 -19.81
N ALA A 39 14.66 35.68 -20.46
CA ALA A 39 15.37 36.07 -21.68
C ALA A 39 15.51 34.92 -22.73
N PRO A 40 14.41 34.40 -23.31
CA PRO A 40 14.44 33.15 -24.08
C PRO A 40 15.39 33.17 -25.28
N SER A 41 15.48 34.30 -25.98
CA SER A 41 16.35 34.45 -27.14
C SER A 41 17.83 34.29 -26.81
N SER A 42 18.26 34.76 -25.63
CA SER A 42 19.65 34.72 -25.17
C SER A 42 20.12 33.30 -24.85
N TRP A 43 19.20 32.42 -24.47
CA TRP A 43 19.50 31.06 -24.02
C TRP A 43 19.33 29.98 -25.09
N SER A 44 18.64 30.27 -26.20
CA SER A 44 18.32 29.32 -27.27
C SER A 44 19.47 28.38 -27.67
N ARG A 45 20.66 28.92 -27.96
CA ARG A 45 21.84 28.13 -28.35
C ARG A 45 22.39 27.28 -27.19
N ALA A 46 22.37 27.80 -25.97
CA ALA A 46 22.84 27.07 -24.78
C ALA A 46 21.88 25.93 -24.43
N LEU A 47 20.57 26.17 -24.54
CA LEU A 47 19.53 25.15 -24.35
C LEU A 47 19.66 24.02 -25.36
N PHE A 48 19.83 24.35 -26.64
CA PHE A 48 20.01 23.32 -27.68
C PHE A 48 21.29 22.50 -27.44
N TRP A 49 22.39 23.14 -27.06
CA TRP A 49 23.62 22.43 -26.68
C TRP A 49 23.40 21.48 -25.50
N LEU A 50 22.73 21.94 -24.43
CA LEU A 50 22.47 21.11 -23.26
C LEU A 50 21.50 19.97 -23.57
N TYR A 51 20.46 20.23 -24.36
CA TYR A 51 19.47 19.24 -24.80
C TYR A 51 20.13 18.07 -25.54
N ASN A 52 21.08 18.37 -26.43
CA ASN A 52 21.87 17.35 -27.13
C ASN A 52 22.87 16.63 -26.20
N LYS A 53 23.36 17.29 -25.15
CA LYS A 53 24.24 16.65 -24.17
C LYS A 53 23.50 15.65 -23.28
N VAL A 54 22.26 15.97 -22.89
CA VAL A 54 21.44 15.05 -22.07
C VAL A 54 20.91 13.86 -22.87
N GLU A 55 20.98 13.86 -24.20
CA GLU A 55 20.64 12.71 -25.06
C GLU A 55 21.52 11.48 -24.76
N ALA A 56 22.76 11.68 -24.32
CA ALA A 56 23.66 10.59 -23.94
C ALA A 56 23.34 9.98 -22.57
N LEU A 57 22.38 10.55 -21.82
CA LEU A 57 21.94 10.07 -20.51
C LEU A 57 20.62 9.28 -20.65
N ASP A 58 20.15 8.74 -19.54
CA ASP A 58 18.82 8.13 -19.48
C ASP A 58 17.74 9.15 -19.88
N TRP A 59 16.76 8.71 -20.66
CA TRP A 59 15.73 9.58 -21.24
C TRP A 59 14.89 10.31 -20.18
N THR A 60 14.77 9.76 -18.97
CA THR A 60 14.02 10.38 -17.87
C THR A 60 14.69 11.66 -17.35
N VAL A 61 16.01 11.84 -17.56
CA VAL A 61 16.75 13.04 -17.16
C VAL A 61 16.15 14.31 -17.77
N ARG A 62 15.62 14.21 -18.99
CA ARG A 62 14.96 15.35 -19.64
C ARG A 62 13.71 15.80 -18.88
N PHE A 63 13.00 14.92 -18.20
CA PHE A 63 11.84 15.31 -17.40
C PHE A 63 12.23 16.01 -16.10
N HIS A 64 13.34 15.61 -15.46
CA HIS A 64 13.85 16.33 -14.29
C HIS A 64 14.23 17.77 -14.62
N LEU A 65 14.69 18.01 -15.86
CA LEU A 65 15.00 19.35 -16.37
C LEU A 65 13.84 20.01 -17.12
N LYS A 66 12.61 19.47 -17.08
CA LYS A 66 11.46 20.03 -17.82
C LYS A 66 11.22 21.53 -17.57
N PRO A 67 11.35 22.07 -16.34
CA PRO A 67 11.21 23.51 -16.12
C PRO A 67 12.22 24.37 -16.88
N LEU A 68 13.39 23.82 -17.23
CA LEU A 68 14.41 24.50 -18.04
C LEU A 68 14.03 24.56 -19.52
N TRP A 69 13.38 23.51 -20.02
CA TRP A 69 13.00 23.41 -21.42
C TRP A 69 11.78 24.25 -21.76
N GLY A 70 10.84 24.41 -20.82
CA GLY A 70 9.55 25.02 -21.09
C GLY A 70 8.88 24.39 -22.32
N GLU A 71 8.48 25.25 -23.26
CA GLU A 71 7.84 24.88 -24.54
C GLU A 71 8.83 24.74 -25.71
N HIS A 72 10.14 24.83 -25.47
CA HIS A 72 11.14 24.74 -26.55
C HIS A 72 11.23 23.34 -27.17
N PHE A 73 10.91 22.31 -26.39
CA PHE A 73 11.02 20.92 -26.80
C PHE A 73 9.79 20.13 -26.36
N LYS A 74 9.38 19.19 -27.21
CA LYS A 74 8.38 18.18 -26.87
C LYS A 74 8.89 17.29 -25.74
N ASN A 75 7.95 16.65 -25.05
CA ASN A 75 8.21 15.60 -24.10
C ASN A 75 8.56 14.32 -24.86
N GLU A 76 9.84 13.98 -24.87
CA GLU A 76 10.35 12.82 -25.57
C GLU A 76 10.33 11.59 -24.65
N VAL A 77 9.68 10.52 -25.11
CA VAL A 77 9.45 9.27 -24.36
C VAL A 77 9.78 8.07 -25.24
N PRO A 78 10.04 6.88 -24.68
CA PRO A 78 10.16 5.67 -25.49
C PRO A 78 8.92 5.47 -26.37
N LEU A 79 9.11 5.15 -27.66
CA LEU A 79 8.01 5.01 -28.61
C LEU A 79 6.95 4.00 -28.15
N SER A 80 7.36 2.95 -27.42
CA SER A 80 6.45 1.94 -26.87
C SER A 80 5.45 2.50 -25.86
N LEU A 81 5.73 3.64 -25.20
CA LEU A 81 4.80 4.31 -24.28
C LEU A 81 3.54 4.79 -25.02
N LEU A 82 3.70 5.30 -26.25
CA LEU A 82 2.60 5.82 -27.05
C LEU A 82 1.60 4.73 -27.48
N ALA A 83 1.98 3.45 -27.34
CA ALA A 83 1.06 2.32 -27.59
C ALA A 83 0.12 2.04 -26.41
N VAL A 84 0.40 2.60 -25.22
CA VAL A 84 -0.41 2.39 -24.00
C VAL A 84 -0.99 3.69 -23.44
N CYS A 85 -0.70 4.85 -24.04
CA CYS A 85 -1.21 6.15 -23.62
C CYS A 85 -1.62 7.02 -24.81
N ASP A 86 -2.79 7.63 -24.71
CA ASP A 86 -3.35 8.57 -25.69
C ASP A 86 -2.81 9.98 -25.42
N LEU A 87 -1.51 10.19 -25.62
CA LEU A 87 -0.83 11.48 -25.39
C LEU A 87 -0.95 12.41 -26.61
N PRO A 88 -1.10 13.74 -26.41
CA PRO A 88 -1.25 14.68 -27.52
C PRO A 88 0.05 14.84 -28.33
N GLU A 89 -0.01 14.56 -29.64
CA GLU A 89 1.14 14.62 -30.56
C GLU A 89 1.81 16.00 -30.63
N GLN A 90 1.10 17.08 -30.27
CA GLN A 90 1.66 18.43 -30.24
C GLN A 90 2.70 18.60 -29.13
N GLU A 91 2.51 17.91 -28.00
CA GLU A 91 3.36 18.04 -26.81
C GLU A 91 4.32 16.86 -26.64
N TRP A 92 4.01 15.70 -27.20
CA TRP A 92 4.76 14.45 -27.00
C TRP A 92 5.33 13.90 -28.29
N SER A 93 6.48 13.24 -28.20
CA SER A 93 7.11 12.53 -29.31
C SER A 93 7.81 11.26 -28.84
N GLY A 94 7.77 10.23 -29.70
CA GLY A 94 8.40 8.94 -29.45
C GLY A 94 9.86 8.92 -29.87
N LEU A 95 10.71 8.32 -29.03
CA LEU A 95 12.10 8.00 -29.30
C LEU A 95 12.24 6.51 -29.59
N ASP A 96 13.02 6.19 -30.62
CA ASP A 96 13.43 4.82 -30.92
C ASP A 96 14.65 4.47 -30.04
N LEU A 97 14.37 3.83 -28.90
CA LEU A 97 15.37 3.44 -27.92
C LEU A 97 15.55 1.92 -27.95
N PRO A 98 16.77 1.38 -28.17
CA PRO A 98 16.99 -0.06 -28.30
C PRO A 98 16.53 -0.90 -27.10
N GLN A 99 16.48 -0.30 -25.90
CA GLN A 99 16.05 -1.00 -24.68
C GLN A 99 14.52 -1.16 -24.61
N TYR A 100 13.76 -0.41 -25.42
CA TYR A 100 12.29 -0.36 -25.38
C TYR A 100 11.68 -0.93 -26.66
N GLY A 101 11.40 -2.23 -26.65
CA GLY A 101 10.73 -2.92 -27.75
C GLY A 101 9.21 -2.98 -27.62
N ALA A 102 8.59 -3.74 -28.53
CA ALA A 102 7.17 -4.07 -28.44
C ALA A 102 6.84 -4.72 -27.08
N GLY A 103 5.76 -4.27 -26.43
CA GLY A 103 5.35 -4.76 -25.10
C GLY A 103 6.00 -4.05 -23.91
N THR A 104 6.95 -3.13 -24.11
CA THR A 104 7.60 -2.37 -23.02
C THR A 104 6.87 -1.08 -22.63
N GLY A 105 5.71 -0.78 -23.23
CA GLY A 105 5.00 0.48 -22.98
C GLY A 105 4.64 0.71 -21.52
N LEU A 106 4.24 -0.33 -20.79
CA LEU A 106 3.93 -0.23 -19.36
C LEU A 106 5.18 -0.03 -18.47
N LEU A 107 6.36 -0.47 -18.92
CA LEU A 107 7.62 -0.19 -18.24
C LEU A 107 7.93 1.31 -18.33
N ALA A 108 7.92 1.86 -19.55
CA ALA A 108 8.10 3.30 -19.77
C ALA A 108 7.05 4.13 -19.01
N TRP A 109 5.81 3.64 -18.94
CA TRP A 109 4.72 4.29 -18.20
C TRP A 109 5.01 4.36 -16.70
N MET A 110 5.52 3.27 -16.11
CA MET A 110 5.90 3.26 -14.69
C MET A 110 7.09 4.17 -14.41
N GLU A 111 8.08 4.20 -15.31
CA GLU A 111 9.23 5.10 -15.18
C GLU A 111 8.79 6.57 -15.21
N CYS A 112 7.87 6.95 -16.11
CA CYS A 112 7.22 8.27 -16.08
C CYS A 112 6.53 8.54 -14.73
N CYS A 113 5.79 7.55 -14.19
CA CYS A 113 5.12 7.69 -12.90
C CYS A 113 6.08 7.86 -11.71
N CYS A 114 7.36 7.48 -11.85
CA CYS A 114 8.38 7.63 -10.82
C CYS A 114 8.94 9.07 -10.75
N VAL A 115 8.99 9.77 -11.88
CA VAL A 115 9.70 11.06 -12.01
C VAL A 115 9.09 12.17 -11.16
N SER A 116 7.77 12.41 -11.29
CA SER A 116 7.09 13.49 -10.58
C SER A 116 5.59 13.23 -10.43
N ASP A 117 4.96 13.91 -9.47
CA ASP A 117 3.51 13.80 -9.25
C ASP A 117 2.70 14.32 -10.46
N ALA A 118 3.19 15.37 -11.14
CA ALA A 118 2.56 15.90 -12.34
C ALA A 118 2.61 14.89 -13.51
N LEU A 119 3.77 14.27 -13.71
CA LEU A 119 3.93 13.28 -14.77
C LEU A 119 3.10 12.02 -14.47
N GLN A 120 3.07 11.56 -13.22
CA GLN A 120 2.19 10.49 -12.78
C GLN A 120 0.71 10.79 -13.07
N ALA A 121 0.23 11.99 -12.74
CA ALA A 121 -1.15 12.37 -12.98
C ALA A 121 -1.48 12.36 -14.49
N CYS A 122 -0.59 12.90 -15.32
CA CYS A 122 -0.70 12.85 -16.78
C CYS A 122 -0.73 11.39 -17.30
N MET A 123 0.21 10.55 -16.84
CA MET A 123 0.26 9.14 -17.23
C MET A 123 -1.02 8.39 -16.82
N LEU A 124 -1.60 8.69 -15.66
CA LEU A 124 -2.86 8.10 -15.22
C LEU A 124 -4.06 8.59 -16.03
N SER A 125 -4.10 9.85 -16.46
CA SER A 125 -5.24 10.40 -17.21
C SER A 125 -5.25 9.95 -18.67
N HIS A 126 -4.08 9.71 -19.26
CA HIS A 126 -3.93 9.32 -20.66
C HIS A 126 -3.79 7.82 -20.88
N LEU A 127 -3.77 7.00 -19.82
CA LEU A 127 -3.63 5.55 -19.94
C LEU A 127 -4.80 4.93 -20.73
N SER A 128 -4.48 4.33 -21.87
CA SER A 128 -5.44 3.73 -22.79
C SER A 128 -5.82 2.33 -22.34
N LEU A 129 -7.02 2.18 -21.76
CA LEU A 129 -7.55 0.87 -21.34
C LEU A 129 -9.07 0.81 -21.48
N ASP A 130 -9.57 -0.12 -22.30
CA ASP A 130 -11.00 -0.38 -22.40
C ASP A 130 -11.49 -1.25 -21.23
N GLN A 131 -12.04 -0.61 -20.21
CA GLN A 131 -12.59 -1.27 -19.02
C GLN A 131 -13.84 -2.10 -19.29
N ARG A 132 -14.49 -1.94 -20.46
CA ARG A 132 -15.67 -2.72 -20.83
C ARG A 132 -15.31 -4.13 -21.28
N GLN A 133 -14.02 -4.39 -21.57
CA GLN A 133 -13.50 -5.68 -21.99
C GLN A 133 -12.68 -6.32 -20.86
N PRO A 134 -13.22 -7.30 -20.13
CA PRO A 134 -12.53 -7.94 -19.00
C PRO A 134 -11.17 -8.54 -19.38
N ASP A 135 -11.05 -9.07 -20.60
CA ASP A 135 -9.81 -9.65 -21.10
C ASP A 135 -8.71 -8.58 -21.28
N HIS A 136 -9.06 -7.36 -21.68
CA HIS A 136 -8.12 -6.25 -21.79
C HIS A 136 -7.59 -5.85 -20.42
N VAL A 137 -8.47 -5.69 -19.42
CA VAL A 137 -8.08 -5.38 -18.03
C VAL A 137 -7.20 -6.50 -17.46
N ARG A 138 -7.52 -7.76 -17.74
CA ARG A 138 -6.71 -8.91 -17.29
C ARG A 138 -5.32 -8.93 -17.91
N MET A 139 -5.21 -8.71 -19.23
CA MET A 139 -3.91 -8.65 -19.92
C MET A 139 -3.09 -7.45 -19.48
N PHE A 140 -3.73 -6.28 -19.32
CA PHE A 140 -3.12 -5.10 -18.72
C PHE A 140 -2.56 -5.41 -17.33
N SER A 141 -3.34 -6.06 -16.45
CA SER A 141 -2.92 -6.39 -15.09
C SER A 141 -1.71 -7.34 -15.06
N LYS A 142 -1.64 -8.30 -16.00
CA LYS A 142 -0.47 -9.16 -16.17
C LYS A 142 0.76 -8.40 -16.67
N GLY A 143 0.59 -7.53 -17.66
CA GLY A 143 1.66 -6.67 -18.18
C GLY A 143 2.19 -5.71 -17.11
N LEU A 144 1.28 -5.13 -16.31
CA LEU A 144 1.60 -4.24 -15.20
C LEU A 144 2.40 -4.97 -14.12
N LEU A 145 2.05 -6.22 -13.78
CA LEU A 145 2.84 -7.04 -12.86
C LEU A 145 4.28 -7.22 -13.35
N VAL A 146 4.46 -7.53 -14.63
CA VAL A 146 5.80 -7.72 -15.24
C VAL A 146 6.59 -6.41 -15.28
N ALA A 147 5.96 -5.29 -15.60
CA ALA A 147 6.58 -3.98 -15.54
C ALA A 147 6.98 -3.62 -14.10
N LEU A 148 6.10 -3.86 -13.12
CA LEU A 148 6.37 -3.59 -11.71
C LEU A 148 7.57 -4.36 -11.17
N THR A 149 7.69 -5.65 -11.53
CA THR A 149 8.84 -6.48 -11.18
C THR A 149 10.15 -5.94 -11.79
N GLN A 150 10.09 -5.35 -12.98
CA GLN A 150 11.26 -4.71 -13.60
C GLN A 150 11.61 -3.37 -12.98
N THR A 151 10.62 -2.56 -12.58
CA THR A 151 10.85 -1.20 -12.05
C THR A 151 11.21 -1.19 -10.56
N LEU A 152 10.62 -2.09 -9.76
CA LEU A 152 10.79 -2.13 -8.30
C LEU A 152 12.26 -2.08 -7.85
N PRO A 153 13.19 -2.89 -8.39
CA PRO A 153 14.57 -2.89 -7.93
C PRO A 153 15.34 -1.58 -8.11
N TRP A 154 14.85 -0.70 -8.99
CA TRP A 154 15.53 0.54 -9.37
C TRP A 154 14.88 1.78 -8.75
N CYS A 155 13.81 1.61 -7.98
CA CYS A 155 13.12 2.71 -7.33
C CYS A 155 13.90 3.21 -6.11
N SER A 156 14.03 4.54 -5.98
CA SER A 156 14.22 5.14 -4.66
C SER A 156 12.95 5.00 -3.80
N LEU A 157 13.02 5.36 -2.52
CA LEU A 157 11.86 5.30 -1.63
C LEU A 157 10.76 6.27 -2.07
N SER A 158 11.13 7.46 -2.56
CA SER A 158 10.16 8.45 -3.07
C SER A 158 9.52 8.01 -4.38
N GLN A 159 10.29 7.46 -5.31
CA GLN A 159 9.80 6.88 -6.57
C GLN A 159 8.82 5.73 -6.28
N TRP A 160 9.19 4.85 -5.35
CA TRP A 160 8.33 3.75 -4.93
C TRP A 160 7.02 4.23 -4.30
N SER A 161 7.09 5.27 -3.45
CA SER A 161 5.90 5.87 -2.84
C SER A 161 4.96 6.48 -3.87
N ARG A 162 5.49 7.11 -4.93
CA ARG A 162 4.68 7.56 -6.08
C ARG A 162 4.04 6.38 -6.78
N LEU A 163 4.80 5.34 -7.14
CA LEU A 163 4.24 4.16 -7.80
C LEU A 163 3.13 3.49 -6.99
N LEU A 164 3.30 3.33 -5.68
CA LEU A 164 2.26 2.80 -4.80
C LEU A 164 0.95 3.61 -4.88
N ARG A 165 1.05 4.94 -5.01
CA ARG A 165 -0.12 5.82 -5.21
C ARG A 165 -0.79 5.57 -6.55
N ALA A 166 -0.01 5.47 -7.64
CA ALA A 166 -0.54 5.16 -8.97
C ALA A 166 -1.21 3.77 -9.00
N LEU A 167 -0.59 2.76 -8.39
CA LEU A 167 -1.16 1.42 -8.28
C LEU A 167 -2.48 1.43 -7.50
N ARG A 168 -2.54 2.17 -6.38
CA ARG A 168 -3.77 2.36 -5.60
C ARG A 168 -4.87 3.01 -6.45
N GLU A 169 -4.55 4.05 -7.22
CA GLU A 169 -5.49 4.71 -8.12
C GLU A 169 -6.03 3.74 -9.19
N LEU A 170 -5.16 2.91 -9.78
CA LEU A 170 -5.59 1.88 -10.73
C LEU A 170 -6.51 0.83 -10.09
N MET A 171 -6.27 0.43 -8.84
CA MET A 171 -7.13 -0.50 -8.11
C MET A 171 -8.49 0.09 -7.79
N VAL A 172 -8.53 1.34 -7.31
CA VAL A 172 -9.77 2.05 -6.94
C VAL A 172 -10.61 2.37 -8.18
N SER A 173 -9.97 2.76 -9.29
CA SER A 173 -10.64 3.04 -10.56
C SER A 173 -11.07 1.78 -11.34
N GLY A 174 -10.77 0.58 -10.85
CA GLY A 174 -11.12 -0.68 -11.52
C GLY A 174 -10.26 -1.02 -12.75
N ARG A 175 -9.22 -0.23 -13.02
CA ARG A 175 -8.28 -0.45 -14.14
C ARG A 175 -7.24 -1.53 -13.87
N LEU A 176 -7.02 -1.89 -12.60
CA LEU A 176 -6.14 -2.97 -12.19
C LEU A 176 -6.92 -4.08 -11.49
N SER A 177 -6.98 -5.24 -12.13
CA SER A 177 -7.62 -6.43 -11.61
C SER A 177 -6.61 -7.28 -10.85
N VAL A 178 -6.70 -7.24 -9.53
CA VAL A 178 -5.98 -8.14 -8.63
C VAL A 178 -7.01 -8.84 -7.73
N PRO A 179 -6.99 -10.17 -7.61
CA PRO A 179 -7.86 -10.85 -6.66
C PRO A 179 -7.43 -10.49 -5.23
N PHE A 180 -8.40 -10.20 -4.36
CA PHE A 180 -8.11 -9.99 -2.92
C PHE A 180 -8.30 -11.26 -2.09
N SER A 181 -8.90 -12.30 -2.66
CA SER A 181 -8.89 -13.65 -2.09
C SER A 181 -7.68 -14.41 -2.63
N LEU A 182 -6.92 -15.03 -1.73
CA LEU A 182 -6.17 -16.23 -2.09
C LEU A 182 -7.19 -17.32 -2.42
N GLU A 183 -6.89 -18.25 -3.31
CA GLU A 183 -7.73 -19.42 -3.71
C GLU A 183 -8.19 -20.30 -2.52
N TYR A 184 -7.81 -19.95 -1.29
CA TYR A 184 -8.15 -20.60 -0.03
C TYR A 184 -9.28 -19.89 0.77
N VAL A 185 -9.84 -18.78 0.27
CA VAL A 185 -10.82 -17.94 1.00
C VAL A 185 -12.19 -17.91 0.30
N ASP A 186 -12.63 -19.03 -0.25
CA ASP A 186 -14.02 -19.14 -0.74
C ASP A 186 -15.04 -19.36 0.40
N TYR A 187 -14.56 -19.54 1.65
CA TYR A 187 -15.38 -19.93 2.81
C TYR A 187 -15.12 -19.11 4.08
N LEU A 188 -15.04 -17.78 3.97
CA LEU A 188 -15.21 -16.87 5.13
C LEU A 188 -16.54 -16.11 5.01
N PRO A 189 -17.70 -16.78 5.18
CA PRO A 189 -19.02 -16.18 4.94
C PRO A 189 -19.44 -15.10 5.97
N LEU A 190 -18.55 -14.64 6.85
CA LEU A 190 -18.91 -13.78 7.99
C LEU A 190 -18.19 -12.42 8.05
N LEU A 191 -17.15 -12.17 7.24
CA LEU A 191 -16.39 -10.91 7.27
C LEU A 191 -16.61 -10.05 6.02
N ASP A 192 -16.88 -8.75 6.19
CA ASP A 192 -17.00 -7.82 5.07
C ASP A 192 -15.65 -7.18 4.71
N LEU A 193 -14.86 -7.91 3.92
CA LEU A 193 -13.53 -7.46 3.48
C LEU A 193 -13.56 -6.36 2.41
N ARG A 194 -14.75 -5.92 1.93
CA ARG A 194 -14.84 -4.91 0.85
C ARG A 194 -14.14 -3.60 1.25
N ARG A 195 -14.23 -3.23 2.53
CA ARG A 195 -13.59 -2.04 3.11
C ARG A 195 -12.06 -2.06 3.00
N PHE A 196 -11.46 -3.24 3.00
CA PHE A 196 -10.00 -3.45 2.91
C PHE A 196 -9.57 -4.04 1.58
N SER A 197 -10.45 -3.99 0.56
CA SER A 197 -10.19 -4.61 -0.74
C SER A 197 -8.94 -4.02 -1.40
N CYS A 198 -8.70 -2.71 -1.29
CA CYS A 198 -7.52 -2.10 -1.88
C CYS A 198 -6.23 -2.56 -1.18
N GLU A 199 -6.24 -2.65 0.14
CA GLU A 199 -5.12 -3.07 0.99
C GLU A 199 -4.75 -4.52 0.71
N LEU A 200 -5.74 -5.41 0.64
CA LEU A 200 -5.55 -6.82 0.32
C LEU A 200 -5.07 -7.01 -1.12
N ARG A 201 -5.64 -6.31 -2.10
CA ARG A 201 -5.18 -6.33 -3.49
C ARG A 201 -3.74 -5.85 -3.63
N MET A 202 -3.37 -4.77 -2.93
CA MET A 202 -2.00 -4.28 -2.89
C MET A 202 -1.06 -5.36 -2.33
N SER A 203 -1.43 -5.97 -1.21
CA SER A 203 -0.62 -7.03 -0.60
C SER A 203 -0.44 -8.23 -1.52
N VAL A 204 -1.50 -8.71 -2.17
CA VAL A 204 -1.44 -9.82 -3.14
C VAL A 204 -0.60 -9.44 -4.35
N LEU A 205 -0.75 -8.23 -4.90
CA LEU A 205 0.07 -7.76 -6.02
C LEU A 205 1.56 -7.81 -5.67
N LEU A 206 1.93 -7.28 -4.51
CA LEU A 206 3.33 -7.27 -4.06
C LEU A 206 3.85 -8.69 -3.84
N LEU A 207 3.04 -9.60 -3.28
CA LEU A 207 3.41 -11.02 -3.20
C LEU A 207 3.70 -11.58 -4.59
N ARG A 208 2.85 -11.32 -5.59
CA ARG A 208 3.06 -11.81 -6.96
C ARG A 208 4.31 -11.21 -7.61
N VAL A 209 4.61 -9.93 -7.35
CA VAL A 209 5.85 -9.27 -7.81
C VAL A 209 7.07 -10.02 -7.28
N PHE A 210 7.09 -10.33 -5.98
CA PHE A 210 8.20 -11.07 -5.38
C PHE A 210 8.27 -12.52 -5.81
N GLN A 211 7.14 -13.20 -6.02
CA GLN A 211 7.13 -14.55 -6.59
C GLN A 211 7.79 -14.58 -7.98
N LEU A 212 7.54 -13.55 -8.82
CA LEU A 212 8.20 -13.43 -10.11
C LEU A 212 9.68 -13.06 -9.96
N LEU A 213 10.01 -12.11 -9.08
CA LEU A 213 11.39 -11.67 -8.84
C LEU A 213 12.28 -12.76 -8.26
N CYS A 214 11.73 -13.64 -7.40
CA CYS A 214 12.41 -14.80 -6.84
C CYS A 214 12.39 -16.03 -7.77
N SER A 215 11.77 -15.94 -8.95
CA SER A 215 11.76 -17.05 -9.91
C SER A 215 13.14 -17.30 -10.50
N SER A 216 13.35 -18.49 -11.07
CA SER A 216 14.61 -18.83 -11.74
C SER A 216 15.00 -17.85 -12.85
N SER A 217 14.02 -17.28 -13.55
CA SER A 217 14.22 -16.29 -14.62
C SER A 217 14.85 -14.97 -14.13
N CYS A 218 14.69 -14.63 -12.86
CA CYS A 218 15.18 -13.40 -12.26
C CYS A 218 16.30 -13.63 -11.23
N SER A 219 16.76 -14.88 -11.08
CA SER A 219 17.70 -15.30 -10.04
C SER A 219 19.04 -14.54 -10.05
N SER A 220 19.46 -14.02 -11.21
CA SER A 220 20.70 -13.24 -11.38
C SER A 220 20.50 -11.72 -11.38
N TRP A 221 19.26 -11.22 -11.25
CA TRP A 221 18.98 -9.79 -11.41
C TRP A 221 19.52 -8.94 -10.26
N LEU A 222 19.57 -9.49 -9.04
CA LEU A 222 19.89 -8.74 -7.83
C LEU A 222 21.06 -9.36 -7.08
N SER A 223 21.98 -8.50 -6.66
CA SER A 223 22.98 -8.80 -5.64
C SER A 223 22.32 -8.86 -4.24
N ALA A 224 23.10 -9.24 -3.21
CA ALA A 224 22.64 -9.19 -1.82
C ALA A 224 22.14 -7.79 -1.41
N ASP A 225 22.83 -6.73 -1.85
CA ASP A 225 22.41 -5.34 -1.60
C ASP A 225 21.09 -5.00 -2.30
N GLY A 226 20.91 -5.50 -3.53
CA GLY A 226 19.66 -5.37 -4.28
C GLY A 226 18.48 -6.06 -3.57
N TRP A 227 18.68 -7.26 -3.03
CA TRP A 227 17.67 -7.96 -2.24
C TRP A 227 17.30 -7.22 -0.95
N ASN A 228 18.30 -6.68 -0.25
CA ASN A 228 18.06 -5.82 0.91
C ASN A 228 17.28 -4.57 0.53
N HIS A 229 17.58 -3.96 -0.61
CA HIS A 229 16.87 -2.79 -1.12
C HIS A 229 15.40 -3.07 -1.43
N VAL A 230 15.09 -4.10 -2.23
CA VAL A 230 13.69 -4.45 -2.51
C VAL A 230 12.94 -4.87 -1.24
N GLY A 231 13.62 -5.51 -0.29
CA GLY A 231 13.08 -5.80 1.04
C GLY A 231 12.65 -4.53 1.80
N ARG A 232 13.47 -3.46 1.77
CA ARG A 232 13.11 -2.14 2.32
C ARG A 232 11.88 -1.54 1.65
N LEU A 233 11.83 -1.57 0.32
CA LEU A 233 10.68 -1.06 -0.44
C LEU A 233 9.40 -1.83 -0.13
N TYR A 234 9.48 -3.16 -0.02
CA TYR A 234 8.34 -3.98 0.37
C TYR A 234 7.87 -3.69 1.80
N ALA A 235 8.80 -3.66 2.77
CA ALA A 235 8.46 -3.32 4.15
C ALA A 235 7.82 -1.93 4.27
N HIS A 236 8.29 -0.95 3.50
CA HIS A 236 7.66 0.37 3.40
C HIS A 236 6.22 0.29 2.90
N ALA A 237 5.96 -0.49 1.84
CA ALA A 237 4.61 -0.68 1.32
C ALA A 237 3.68 -1.34 2.37
N VAL A 238 4.17 -2.37 3.06
CA VAL A 238 3.42 -3.07 4.12
C VAL A 238 3.10 -2.12 5.29
N ARG A 239 4.05 -1.31 5.75
CA ARG A 239 3.80 -0.28 6.79
C ARG A 239 2.72 0.72 6.35
N GLY A 240 2.71 1.12 5.08
CA GLY A 240 1.67 1.97 4.51
C GLY A 240 0.29 1.30 4.52
N ILE A 241 0.23 0.01 4.17
CA ILE A 241 -1.01 -0.78 4.27
C ILE A 241 -1.48 -0.87 5.71
N MET A 242 -0.61 -1.23 6.66
CA MET A 242 -0.94 -1.33 8.09
C MET A 242 -1.45 0.01 8.65
N SER A 243 -0.84 1.13 8.25
CA SER A 243 -1.29 2.46 8.66
C SER A 243 -2.71 2.76 8.15
N SER A 244 -3.02 2.37 6.91
CA SER A 244 -4.36 2.52 6.31
C SER A 244 -5.39 1.65 7.03
N VAL A 245 -5.03 0.40 7.34
CA VAL A 245 -5.88 -0.55 8.09
C VAL A 245 -6.15 -0.04 9.51
N LYS A 246 -5.12 0.46 10.20
CA LYS A 246 -5.25 1.02 11.55
C LYS A 246 -6.16 2.24 11.57
N ALA A 247 -6.07 3.12 10.57
CA ALA A 247 -6.93 4.29 10.44
C ALA A 247 -8.42 3.94 10.23
N ALA A 248 -8.73 2.71 9.83
CA ALA A 248 -10.11 2.25 9.67
C ALA A 248 -10.77 1.80 10.99
N LEU A 249 -9.98 1.53 12.04
CA LEU A 249 -10.51 1.15 13.34
C LEU A 249 -11.22 2.32 14.02
N PRO A 250 -12.34 2.09 14.72
CA PRO A 250 -12.97 3.09 15.56
C PRO A 250 -12.02 3.46 16.71
N ALA A 251 -12.19 4.67 17.24
CA ALA A 251 -11.48 5.07 18.45
C ALA A 251 -11.78 4.05 19.57
N PRO A 252 -10.76 3.60 20.34
CA PRO A 252 -11.00 2.67 21.43
C PRO A 252 -12.03 3.26 22.40
N PRO A 253 -12.95 2.44 22.94
CA PRO A 253 -13.91 2.92 23.91
C PRO A 253 -13.16 3.59 25.08
N PRO A 254 -13.70 4.69 25.64
CA PRO A 254 -13.07 5.31 26.81
C PRO A 254 -12.96 4.25 27.89
N ALA A 255 -11.74 4.04 28.38
CA ALA A 255 -11.48 3.18 29.54
C ALA A 255 -12.50 3.56 30.60
N ALA A 256 -13.32 2.60 31.03
CA ALA A 256 -14.36 2.83 32.02
C ALA A 256 -13.72 3.53 33.21
N ALA A 257 -13.94 4.86 33.30
CA ALA A 257 -13.49 5.62 34.44
C ALA A 257 -14.18 4.98 35.64
N ALA A 258 -13.37 4.38 36.51
CA ALA A 258 -13.83 3.86 37.79
C ALA A 258 -14.66 4.97 38.45
N SER A 259 -15.98 4.77 38.50
CA SER A 259 -16.88 5.69 39.18
C SER A 259 -16.43 5.77 40.63
N PRO A 260 -16.12 6.96 41.17
CA PRO A 260 -15.88 7.09 42.59
C PRO A 260 -17.21 6.80 43.30
N GLN A 261 -17.25 5.72 44.07
CA GLN A 261 -18.33 5.47 45.02
C GLN A 261 -18.46 6.68 45.95
N ALA A 262 -19.61 7.36 45.90
CA ALA A 262 -19.97 8.35 46.90
C ALA A 262 -20.39 7.63 48.20
N PRO A 263 -19.98 8.14 49.38
CA PRO A 263 -20.19 7.45 50.64
C PRO A 263 -21.65 7.53 51.09
N ARG A 264 -22.10 6.43 51.70
CA ARG A 264 -23.37 6.32 52.44
C ARG A 264 -23.43 7.37 53.55
N SER A 265 -24.55 8.08 53.63
CA SER A 265 -24.99 8.73 54.87
C SER A 265 -26.42 8.30 55.20
N THR A 266 -26.52 7.66 56.36
CA THR A 266 -27.72 7.45 57.17
C THR A 266 -28.18 8.79 57.75
N ASP A 267 -29.48 9.13 57.64
CA ASP A 267 -30.41 9.12 58.77
C ASP A 267 -31.79 9.75 58.44
N SER A 268 -32.84 8.95 58.70
CA SER A 268 -33.99 9.23 59.56
C SER A 268 -34.69 10.61 59.54
N SER A 269 -35.94 10.68 59.04
CA SER A 269 -37.16 10.78 59.88
C SER A 269 -38.43 11.35 59.17
N SER A 270 -39.52 10.60 59.37
CA SER A 270 -40.93 10.98 59.59
C SER A 270 -41.72 11.91 58.65
N SER A 271 -42.79 11.31 58.10
CA SER A 271 -44.21 11.72 58.17
C SER A 271 -44.68 12.93 57.35
N VAL A 272 -45.70 12.74 56.49
CA VAL A 272 -47.11 13.13 56.73
C VAL A 272 -48.00 12.83 55.50
N ARG A 273 -49.07 12.07 55.79
CA ARG A 273 -50.44 11.93 55.25
C ARG A 273 -50.87 12.49 53.86
N THR A 274 -51.63 11.63 53.16
CA THR A 274 -52.64 11.86 52.09
C THR A 274 -53.93 12.55 52.61
N PRO A 275 -54.85 13.11 51.76
CA PRO A 275 -55.89 12.35 50.98
C PRO A 275 -56.22 12.98 49.58
N LYS A 276 -56.56 12.25 48.49
CA LYS A 276 -57.78 11.49 48.07
C LYS A 276 -59.01 12.32 47.61
N MET A 277 -59.50 12.08 46.37
CA MET A 277 -60.88 12.18 45.75
C MET A 277 -60.75 12.56 44.25
N HIS A 278 -61.49 12.09 43.23
CA HIS A 278 -62.73 11.31 42.98
C HIS A 278 -62.59 10.69 41.54
N GLU A 279 -62.92 9.42 41.25
CA GLU A 279 -64.20 8.86 40.68
C GLU A 279 -64.89 9.72 39.58
N ASP A 280 -65.41 9.23 38.43
CA ASP A 280 -65.49 7.94 37.70
C ASP A 280 -66.13 8.27 36.29
N PRO A 281 -66.81 7.38 35.53
CA PRO A 281 -66.35 6.68 34.31
C PRO A 281 -67.13 7.00 33.00
N LEU A 282 -66.65 6.53 31.83
CA LEU A 282 -67.41 5.66 30.88
C LEU A 282 -66.64 5.37 29.56
N ARG A 283 -66.55 4.06 29.26
CA ARG A 283 -66.66 3.34 27.96
C ARG A 283 -66.40 4.07 26.64
N ASP A 284 -65.50 3.53 25.81
CA ASP A 284 -65.91 2.63 24.72
C ASP A 284 -64.75 1.90 24.02
N THR A 285 -65.13 0.89 23.25
CA THR A 285 -64.39 -0.31 22.88
C THR A 285 -63.85 -0.24 21.45
N LYS A 286 -62.75 -0.99 21.18
CA LYS A 286 -62.23 -1.46 19.88
C LYS A 286 -61.29 -0.51 19.11
N SER A 287 -60.00 -0.88 19.08
CA SER A 287 -59.37 -1.40 17.86
C SER A 287 -57.96 -1.89 18.16
N SER A 288 -57.78 -3.20 18.09
CA SER A 288 -56.49 -3.87 18.04
C SER A 288 -55.87 -3.67 16.67
N ALA A 289 -54.61 -3.20 16.63
CA ALA A 289 -53.54 -3.65 15.73
C ALA A 289 -52.50 -2.53 15.58
N GLN A 290 -51.58 -2.39 16.53
CA GLN A 290 -50.28 -1.73 16.33
C GLN A 290 -49.43 -1.89 17.60
N LYS A 291 -48.89 -3.10 17.82
CA LYS A 291 -47.80 -3.29 18.79
C LYS A 291 -47.07 -4.60 18.55
N LEU A 292 -46.34 -4.70 17.44
CA LEU A 292 -45.27 -5.70 17.26
C LEU A 292 -44.60 -5.42 15.91
N GLU A 293 -43.67 -4.47 15.89
CA GLU A 293 -42.57 -4.35 14.92
C GLU A 293 -41.84 -3.04 15.23
N GLY A 294 -40.83 -3.12 16.09
CA GLY A 294 -40.08 -1.96 16.56
C GLY A 294 -38.92 -2.36 17.47
N SER A 295 -38.31 -3.50 17.18
CA SER A 295 -37.13 -4.00 17.89
C SER A 295 -36.48 -5.03 16.98
N ASN A 296 -35.61 -4.56 16.07
CA ASN A 296 -34.51 -5.31 15.43
C ASN A 296 -33.90 -4.58 14.22
N MET A 297 -33.68 -3.27 14.30
CA MET A 297 -32.90 -2.54 13.28
C MET A 297 -32.07 -1.43 13.94
N ALA A 298 -31.10 -1.82 14.78
CA ALA A 298 -30.00 -0.94 15.23
C ALA A 298 -28.96 -1.75 16.04
N LYS A 299 -28.41 -2.83 15.49
CA LYS A 299 -27.22 -3.52 16.03
C LYS A 299 -26.51 -4.25 14.88
N GLU A 300 -26.07 -3.51 13.88
CA GLU A 300 -25.22 -4.05 12.82
C GLU A 300 -24.26 -2.96 12.36
N ASN A 301 -23.19 -2.82 13.13
CA ASN A 301 -21.90 -2.27 12.73
C ASN A 301 -20.97 -2.61 13.89
N GLY A 302 -20.64 -3.91 14.01
CA GLY A 302 -19.51 -4.32 14.83
C GLY A 302 -18.27 -3.55 14.38
N ALA A 303 -17.36 -3.25 15.29
CA ALA A 303 -16.08 -2.66 14.93
C ALA A 303 -15.41 -3.56 13.87
N PRO A 304 -14.75 -3.00 12.83
CA PRO A 304 -14.08 -3.76 11.78
C PRO A 304 -12.80 -4.46 12.29
N SER A 305 -12.72 -4.73 13.59
CA SER A 305 -11.55 -5.28 14.26
C SER A 305 -11.28 -6.71 13.80
N GLN A 306 -12.32 -7.50 13.53
CA GLN A 306 -12.19 -8.83 12.94
C GLN A 306 -11.57 -8.80 11.54
N GLU A 307 -12.07 -7.91 10.68
CA GLU A 307 -11.53 -7.69 9.34
C GLU A 307 -10.09 -7.19 9.40
N VAL A 308 -9.77 -6.30 10.35
CA VAL A 308 -8.41 -5.80 10.57
C VAL A 308 -7.48 -6.93 10.99
N LEU A 309 -7.88 -7.78 11.95
CA LEU A 309 -7.11 -8.96 12.36
C LEU A 309 -6.88 -9.89 11.17
N PHE A 310 -7.91 -10.12 10.34
CA PHE A 310 -7.77 -10.90 9.11
C PHE A 310 -6.73 -10.30 8.15
N VAL A 311 -6.79 -8.99 7.89
CA VAL A 311 -5.83 -8.31 7.01
C VAL A 311 -4.40 -8.42 7.57
N LEU A 312 -4.21 -8.21 8.87
CA LEU A 312 -2.91 -8.37 9.52
C LEU A 312 -2.38 -9.82 9.41
N SER A 313 -3.24 -10.83 9.55
CA SER A 313 -2.89 -12.22 9.32
C SER A 313 -2.42 -12.48 7.88
N GLN A 314 -3.09 -11.89 6.89
CA GLN A 314 -2.68 -12.00 5.48
C GLN A 314 -1.34 -11.32 5.23
N LEU A 315 -1.14 -10.11 5.78
CA LEU A 315 0.14 -9.41 5.68
C LEU A 315 1.28 -10.24 6.27
N PHE A 316 1.07 -10.83 7.46
CA PHE A 316 2.06 -11.70 8.09
C PHE A 316 2.42 -12.89 7.19
N CYS A 317 1.41 -13.58 6.66
CA CYS A 317 1.59 -14.69 5.72
C CYS A 317 2.42 -14.28 4.50
N HIS A 318 2.08 -13.15 3.86
CA HIS A 318 2.78 -12.69 2.67
C HIS A 318 4.23 -12.27 2.97
N VAL A 319 4.49 -11.58 4.08
CA VAL A 319 5.86 -11.22 4.49
C VAL A 319 6.69 -12.48 4.72
N GLN A 320 6.16 -13.47 5.45
CA GLN A 320 6.85 -14.73 5.71
C GLN A 320 7.14 -15.52 4.43
N HIS A 321 6.16 -15.58 3.51
CA HIS A 321 6.35 -16.25 2.21
C HIS A 321 7.47 -15.60 1.39
N ILE A 322 7.50 -14.26 1.35
CA ILE A 322 8.58 -13.52 0.67
C ILE A 322 9.93 -13.73 1.37
N GLN A 323 9.96 -13.75 2.70
CA GLN A 323 11.18 -14.00 3.46
C GLN A 323 11.79 -15.37 3.13
N VAL A 324 10.96 -16.41 3.01
CA VAL A 324 11.41 -17.77 2.63
C VAL A 324 11.86 -17.83 1.17
N MET A 325 11.20 -17.12 0.25
CA MET A 325 11.60 -17.11 -1.17
C MET A 325 12.84 -16.26 -1.45
N THR A 326 13.17 -15.31 -0.59
CA THR A 326 14.29 -14.38 -0.82
C THR A 326 15.61 -15.13 -0.71
N PRO A 327 16.51 -15.06 -1.72
CA PRO A 327 17.79 -15.74 -1.68
C PRO A 327 18.58 -15.42 -0.40
N GLY A 328 19.07 -16.47 0.27
CA GLY A 328 19.76 -16.36 1.54
C GLY A 328 18.85 -16.38 2.77
N GLY A 329 17.53 -16.18 2.66
CA GLY A 329 16.57 -16.42 3.76
C GLY A 329 16.75 -15.55 5.02
N GLN A 330 17.61 -14.52 4.97
CA GLN A 330 18.07 -13.73 6.12
C GLN A 330 17.70 -12.24 6.07
N SER A 331 16.57 -11.88 5.45
CA SER A 331 16.22 -10.45 5.37
C SER A 331 15.75 -9.92 6.74
N GLU A 332 16.65 -9.23 7.45
CA GLU A 332 16.36 -8.58 8.74
C GLU A 332 15.18 -7.62 8.64
N ILE A 333 15.07 -6.89 7.53
CA ILE A 333 13.99 -5.92 7.31
C ILE A 333 12.62 -6.60 7.23
N LEU A 334 12.52 -7.77 6.57
CA LEU A 334 11.27 -8.54 6.51
C LEU A 334 10.93 -9.18 7.86
N PHE A 335 11.95 -9.60 8.61
CA PHE A 335 11.79 -10.08 9.98
C PHE A 335 11.23 -8.97 10.90
N LEU A 336 11.81 -7.76 10.87
CA LEU A 336 11.29 -6.62 11.63
C LEU A 336 9.87 -6.24 11.19
N CYS A 337 9.58 -6.29 9.89
CA CYS A 337 8.23 -6.09 9.38
C CYS A 337 7.23 -7.11 9.96
N SER A 338 7.63 -8.37 10.09
CA SER A 338 6.81 -9.43 10.69
C SER A 338 6.54 -9.16 12.17
N LEU A 339 7.54 -8.72 12.94
CA LEU A 339 7.37 -8.33 14.35
C LEU A 339 6.43 -7.12 14.51
N ASP A 340 6.52 -6.15 13.60
CA ASP A 340 5.63 -4.99 13.61
C ASP A 340 4.18 -5.42 13.35
N ILE A 341 3.93 -6.34 12.42
CA ILE A 341 2.59 -6.89 12.15
C ILE A 341 2.04 -7.59 13.39
N LEU A 342 2.83 -8.48 14.01
CA LEU A 342 2.41 -9.19 15.23
C LEU A 342 2.12 -8.24 16.39
N SER A 343 2.91 -7.18 16.53
CA SER A 343 2.70 -6.16 17.56
C SER A 343 1.41 -5.36 17.31
N HIS A 344 1.08 -5.07 16.06
CA HIS A 344 -0.20 -4.45 15.71
C HIS A 344 -1.37 -5.41 15.93
N TYR A 345 -1.21 -6.69 15.60
CA TYR A 345 -2.22 -7.72 15.84
C TYR A 345 -2.55 -7.81 17.33
N GLU A 346 -1.51 -7.89 18.18
CA GLU A 346 -1.66 -7.89 19.64
C GLU A 346 -2.38 -6.63 20.15
N ALA A 347 -2.01 -5.45 19.64
CA ALA A 347 -2.64 -4.19 20.05
C ALA A 347 -4.13 -4.15 19.69
N VAL A 348 -4.53 -4.71 18.54
CA VAL A 348 -5.95 -4.80 18.14
C VAL A 348 -6.70 -5.78 19.03
N MET A 349 -6.13 -6.95 19.31
CA MET A 349 -6.71 -7.92 20.24
C MET A 349 -6.92 -7.32 21.64
N ALA A 350 -5.95 -6.56 22.15
CA ALA A 350 -6.06 -5.89 23.45
C ALA A 350 -7.11 -4.77 23.47
N ALA A 351 -7.21 -3.99 22.39
CA ALA A 351 -8.18 -2.90 22.29
C ALA A 351 -9.62 -3.38 22.04
N PHE A 352 -9.77 -4.55 21.41
CA PHE A 352 -11.07 -5.13 21.06
C PHE A 352 -11.12 -6.63 21.42
N PRO A 353 -11.19 -6.99 22.72
CA PRO A 353 -11.11 -8.38 23.18
C PRO A 353 -12.20 -9.30 22.61
N ASP A 354 -13.38 -8.75 22.31
CA ASP A 354 -14.51 -9.50 21.75
C ASP A 354 -14.37 -9.80 20.25
N SER A 355 -13.28 -9.35 19.61
CA SER A 355 -13.05 -9.57 18.17
C SER A 355 -12.74 -11.03 17.84
N CYS A 356 -12.24 -11.81 18.79
CA CYS A 356 -11.80 -13.16 18.50
C CYS A 356 -12.09 -14.06 19.70
N SER A 357 -12.76 -15.19 19.45
CA SER A 357 -12.95 -16.20 20.49
C SER A 357 -11.60 -16.83 20.88
N PRO A 358 -11.49 -17.41 22.09
CA PRO A 358 -10.27 -18.11 22.50
C PRO A 358 -9.83 -19.19 21.51
N ALA A 359 -10.78 -19.95 20.95
CA ALA A 359 -10.51 -21.00 19.96
C ALA A 359 -9.99 -20.44 18.63
N GLU A 360 -10.55 -19.34 18.12
CA GLU A 360 -10.06 -18.67 16.92
C GLU A 360 -8.66 -18.08 17.15
N SER A 361 -8.41 -17.58 18.35
CA SER A 361 -7.10 -17.03 18.71
C SER A 361 -6.03 -18.12 18.80
N ASP A 362 -6.36 -19.30 19.35
CA ASP A 362 -5.46 -20.46 19.39
C ASP A 362 -5.20 -21.01 17.98
N ASN A 363 -6.22 -21.08 17.13
CA ASN A 363 -6.08 -21.46 15.73
C ASN A 363 -5.17 -20.49 14.97
N THR A 364 -5.34 -19.18 15.19
CA THR A 364 -4.51 -18.16 14.54
C THR A 364 -3.05 -18.24 15.00
N ARG A 365 -2.82 -18.48 16.29
CA ARG A 365 -1.48 -18.72 16.84
C ARG A 365 -0.84 -19.93 16.18
N HIS A 366 -1.55 -21.05 16.12
CA HIS A 366 -1.07 -22.26 15.48
C HIS A 366 -0.71 -22.01 14.01
N PHE A 367 -1.59 -21.33 13.27
CA PHE A 367 -1.33 -20.93 11.89
C PHE A 367 -0.07 -20.06 11.73
N PHE A 368 0.11 -19.03 12.55
CA PHE A 368 1.31 -18.19 12.51
C PHE A 368 2.57 -18.99 12.85
N SER A 369 2.52 -19.88 13.84
CA SER A 369 3.64 -20.77 14.18
C SER A 369 4.00 -21.67 12.99
N THR A 370 3.02 -22.33 12.37
CA THR A 370 3.25 -23.22 11.22
C THR A 370 3.88 -22.49 10.04
N ILE A 371 3.47 -21.24 9.76
CA ILE A 371 4.11 -20.44 8.71
C ILE A 371 5.56 -20.12 9.08
N THR A 372 5.78 -19.66 10.31
CA THR A 372 7.10 -19.27 10.85
C THR A 372 8.09 -20.45 10.85
N ASP A 373 7.60 -21.69 10.99
CA ASP A 373 8.42 -22.89 10.97
C ASP A 373 9.14 -23.12 9.62
N ASN A 374 8.73 -22.45 8.55
CA ASN A 374 9.40 -22.52 7.25
C ASN A 374 10.62 -21.59 7.14
N LEU A 375 10.89 -20.72 8.13
CA LEU A 375 12.07 -19.86 8.09
C LEU A 375 13.37 -20.66 8.25
N ASP A 376 14.40 -20.29 7.49
CA ASP A 376 15.71 -20.94 7.58
C ASP A 376 16.52 -20.46 8.79
N ASN A 377 16.35 -19.20 9.22
CA ASN A 377 17.08 -18.66 10.38
C ASN A 377 16.47 -19.17 11.71
N PRO A 378 17.23 -19.91 12.55
CA PRO A 378 16.72 -20.42 13.82
C PRO A 378 16.48 -19.34 14.88
N GLU A 379 17.27 -18.27 14.90
CA GLU A 379 17.13 -17.16 15.84
C GLU A 379 15.89 -16.32 15.54
N MET A 380 15.70 -15.89 14.28
CA MET A 380 14.51 -15.15 13.85
C MET A 380 13.24 -16.01 14.06
N LYS A 381 13.31 -17.31 13.76
CA LYS A 381 12.23 -18.26 14.03
C LYS A 381 11.89 -18.31 15.51
N ALA A 382 12.88 -18.47 16.39
CA ALA A 382 12.66 -18.53 17.84
C ALA A 382 12.04 -17.22 18.37
N VAL A 383 12.52 -16.05 17.92
CA VAL A 383 11.98 -14.75 18.33
C VAL A 383 10.52 -14.58 17.86
N LEU A 384 10.21 -14.93 16.61
CA LEU A 384 8.83 -14.86 16.11
C LEU A 384 7.91 -15.84 16.83
N GLN A 385 8.34 -17.07 17.06
CA GLN A 385 7.58 -18.06 17.83
C GLN A 385 7.30 -17.57 19.26
N GLN A 386 8.31 -16.97 19.90
CA GLN A 386 8.13 -16.35 21.21
C GLN A 386 7.07 -15.23 21.15
N LYS A 387 7.16 -14.33 20.17
CA LYS A 387 6.18 -13.24 20.00
C LYS A 387 4.76 -13.77 19.74
N ILE A 388 4.63 -14.80 18.89
CA ILE A 388 3.35 -15.46 18.59
C ILE A 388 2.74 -16.10 19.84
N SER A 389 3.56 -16.73 20.70
CA SER A 389 3.08 -17.34 21.95
C SER A 389 2.49 -16.32 22.95
N GLN A 390 2.87 -15.04 22.82
CA GLN A 390 2.46 -13.97 23.72
C GLN A 390 1.17 -13.26 23.30
N LEU A 391 0.65 -13.49 22.09
CA LEU A 391 -0.49 -12.75 21.50
C LEU A 391 -1.81 -12.78 22.32
N VAL A 392 -1.93 -13.63 23.34
CA VAL A 392 -3.13 -13.76 24.19
C VAL A 392 -2.81 -13.57 25.68
N SER A 393 -1.53 -13.50 26.05
CA SER A 393 -1.14 -13.44 27.46
C SER A 393 -1.41 -12.08 28.12
N SER A 394 -1.76 -11.06 27.34
CA SER A 394 -1.98 -9.67 27.81
C SER A 394 -3.45 -9.32 28.07
N ALA A 395 -4.38 -10.28 27.94
CA ALA A 395 -5.82 -10.09 28.18
C ALA A 395 -6.32 -10.67 29.52
N ALA A 396 -5.41 -11.01 30.45
CA ALA A 396 -5.75 -11.56 31.77
C ALA A 396 -5.68 -10.52 32.88
#